data_AF-A0A6I9V3F3-F1
#
_entry.id   AF-A0A6I9V3F3-F1
#
_cell.length_a   1.000
_cell.length_b   1.000
_cell.length_c   1.000
_cell.angle_alpha   90.00
_cell.angle_beta   90.00
_cell.angle_gamma   90.00
#
_symmetry.space_group_name_H-M   'P 1'
#
loop_
_entity.id
_entity.type
_entity.pdbx_description
1 polymer ?
#
loop_
_entity_poly.entity_id
_entity_poly.type
_entity_poly.pdbx_seq_one_letter_code
_entity_poly.pdbx_strand_id
1 'polypeptide(L)'
;MKRDAAKDPATDPNVMRARLLINQVDRKLVKQTVMTSVYGVTYIGARDQIKRRLKERGAIDDDTEVFACACYAAKTTLTALGEMFEAARSIMSWLGDCAKIIATENQPVRWTTPLGLPVVQPYRKLGRHMIKTSLQVLTLQRETDKVL
;
A
#
# COMPACT_ATOMS: atom_id res chain seq x y z
N MET A 1 7.05 -2.15 19.37
CA MET A 1 6.77 -0.85 20.05
C MET A 1 7.04 -0.87 21.55
N LYS A 2 6.18 -1.44 22.43
CA LYS A 2 6.48 -1.46 23.89
C LYS A 2 7.82 -2.14 24.21
N ARG A 3 8.08 -3.29 23.56
CA ARG A 3 9.36 -4.01 23.65
C ARG A 3 10.56 -3.18 23.17
N ASP A 4 10.39 -2.43 22.09
CA ASP A 4 11.46 -1.62 21.50
C ASP A 4 11.73 -0.36 22.33
N ALA A 5 10.70 0.24 22.93
CA ALA A 5 10.83 1.40 23.81
C ALA A 5 11.64 1.10 25.09
N ALA A 6 11.68 -0.17 25.50
CA ALA A 6 12.40 -0.64 26.68
C ALA A 6 13.90 -0.93 26.43
N LYS A 7 14.35 -0.93 25.16
CA LYS A 7 15.77 -1.11 24.82
C LYS A 7 16.58 0.17 25.12
N ASP A 8 17.91 0.03 25.12
CA ASP A 8 18.83 1.14 25.30
C ASP A 8 18.86 2.05 24.03
N PRO A 9 18.61 3.38 24.16
CA PRO A 9 18.71 4.33 23.05
C PRO A 9 20.06 4.36 22.32
N ALA A 10 21.16 3.99 22.99
CA ALA A 10 22.48 3.94 22.37
C ALA A 10 22.64 2.80 21.36
N THR A 11 21.80 1.75 21.47
CA THR A 11 21.93 0.53 20.69
C THR A 11 20.93 0.46 19.52
N ASP A 12 19.76 1.09 19.64
CA ASP A 12 18.72 1.07 18.60
C ASP A 12 18.11 2.46 18.38
N PRO A 13 18.31 3.08 17.20
CA PRO A 13 17.77 4.40 16.88
C PRO A 13 16.23 4.43 16.84
N ASN A 14 15.56 3.28 16.82
CA ASN A 14 14.10 3.20 16.85
C ASN A 14 13.51 3.33 18.25
N VAL A 15 14.32 3.28 19.31
CA VAL A 15 13.86 3.40 20.71
C VAL A 15 13.14 4.72 20.93
N MET A 16 13.72 5.83 20.45
CA MET A 16 13.14 7.17 20.61
C MET A 16 11.79 7.28 19.90
N ARG A 17 11.69 6.75 18.67
CA ARG A 17 10.45 6.70 17.90
C ARG A 17 9.40 5.82 18.58
N ALA A 18 9.81 4.68 19.12
CA ALA A 18 8.92 3.76 19.84
C ALA A 18 8.35 4.40 21.12
N ARG A 19 9.17 5.18 21.85
CA ARG A 19 8.74 5.92 23.04
C ARG A 19 7.73 7.02 22.69
N LEU A 20 7.98 7.79 21.62
CA LEU A 20 7.04 8.82 21.14
C LEU A 20 5.70 8.23 20.70
N LEU A 21 5.72 7.08 20.03
CA LEU A 21 4.52 6.45 19.49
C LEU A 21 3.72 5.65 20.51
N ILE A 22 4.29 5.27 21.66
CA ILE A 22 3.66 4.32 22.59
C ILE A 22 2.25 4.75 23.04
N ASN A 23 2.04 6.05 23.21
CA ASN A 23 0.77 6.66 23.63
C ASN A 23 -0.12 7.08 22.44
N GLN A 24 0.40 6.96 21.21
CA GLN A 24 -0.31 7.34 19.98
C GLN A 24 -0.91 6.14 19.23
N VAL A 25 -0.49 4.91 19.58
CA VAL A 25 -1.02 3.70 18.96
C VAL A 25 -2.36 3.32 19.56
N ASP A 26 -3.40 3.42 18.73
CA ASP A 26 -4.73 2.88 19.00
C ASP A 26 -5.31 2.21 17.75
N ARG A 27 -6.53 1.69 17.86
CA ARG A 27 -7.26 1.10 16.73
C ARG A 27 -7.38 2.07 15.55
N LYS A 28 -7.64 3.36 15.79
CA LYS A 28 -7.87 4.36 14.73
C LYS A 28 -6.59 4.62 13.92
N LEU A 29 -5.41 4.55 14.55
CA LEU A 29 -4.12 4.71 13.88
C LEU A 29 -3.88 3.60 12.85
N VAL A 30 -4.06 2.34 13.26
CA VAL A 30 -3.70 1.17 12.44
C VAL A 30 -4.82 0.69 11.52
N LYS A 31 -6.09 0.99 11.84
CA LYS A 31 -7.27 0.46 11.11
C LYS A 31 -7.15 0.60 9.59
N GLN A 32 -6.76 1.78 9.10
CA GLN A 32 -6.71 2.01 7.65
C GLN A 32 -5.65 1.15 6.97
N THR A 33 -4.46 1.05 7.57
CA THR A 33 -3.37 0.23 7.06
C THR A 33 -3.72 -1.25 7.08
N VAL A 34 -4.36 -1.73 8.16
CA VAL A 34 -4.84 -3.11 8.24
C VAL A 34 -5.87 -3.39 7.14
N MET A 35 -6.88 -2.54 6.97
CA MET A 35 -7.92 -2.74 5.95
C MET A 35 -7.39 -2.66 4.52
N THR A 36 -6.33 -1.88 4.26
CA THR A 36 -5.76 -1.74 2.91
C THR A 36 -4.68 -2.78 2.61
N SER A 37 -4.14 -3.45 3.61
CA SER A 37 -3.14 -4.51 3.43
C SER A 37 -3.65 -5.69 2.60
N VAL A 38 -4.91 -6.10 2.80
CA VAL A 38 -5.55 -7.18 2.04
C VAL A 38 -5.84 -6.81 0.57
N TYR A 39 -5.78 -5.51 0.24
CA TYR A 39 -5.90 -5.01 -1.13
C TYR A 39 -4.53 -4.75 -1.77
N GLY A 40 -3.43 -5.20 -1.14
CA GLY A 40 -2.08 -5.05 -1.70
C GLY A 40 -1.45 -3.67 -1.51
N VAL A 41 -1.79 -2.95 -0.43
CA VAL A 41 -1.12 -1.67 -0.12
C VAL A 41 0.39 -1.86 -0.02
N THR A 42 1.16 -0.98 -0.66
CA THR A 42 2.62 -0.98 -0.55
C THR A 42 3.07 -0.34 0.76
N TYR A 43 4.34 -0.54 1.14
CA TYR A 43 4.94 0.13 2.30
C TYR A 43 4.77 1.65 2.27
N ILE A 44 4.94 2.27 1.10
CA ILE A 44 4.80 3.72 0.90
C ILE A 44 3.36 4.15 1.22
N GLY A 45 2.37 3.44 0.68
CA GLY A 45 0.96 3.71 0.96
C GLY A 45 0.59 3.50 2.43
N ALA A 46 1.09 2.44 3.06
CA ALA A 46 0.89 2.17 4.48
C ALA A 46 1.47 3.29 5.37
N ARG A 47 2.70 3.72 5.07
CA ARG A 47 3.35 4.86 5.74
C ARG A 47 2.54 6.13 5.60
N ASP A 48 2.07 6.46 4.40
CA ASP A 48 1.34 7.71 4.18
C ASP A 48 -0.02 7.73 4.87
N GLN A 49 -0.69 6.57 4.93
CA GLN A 49 -1.90 6.41 5.74
C GLN A 49 -1.64 6.67 7.22
N ILE A 50 -0.58 6.08 7.79
CA ILE A 50 -0.21 6.31 9.20
C ILE A 50 0.24 7.75 9.42
N LYS A 51 1.07 8.32 8.52
CA LYS A 51 1.53 9.71 8.59
C LYS A 51 0.35 10.67 8.69
N ARG A 52 -0.67 10.50 7.83
CA ARG A 52 -1.90 11.30 7.88
C ARG A 52 -2.61 11.20 9.23
N ARG A 53 -2.74 9.99 9.78
CA ARG A 53 -3.36 9.78 11.10
C ARG A 53 -2.55 10.33 12.26
N LEU A 54 -1.22 10.37 12.16
CA LEU A 54 -0.35 11.01 13.15
C LEU A 54 -0.48 12.53 13.08
N LYS A 55 -0.52 13.12 11.87
CA LYS A 55 -0.76 14.55 11.68
C LYS A 55 -2.09 15.01 12.24
N GLU A 56 -3.16 14.25 12.00
CA GLU A 56 -4.50 14.55 12.55
C GLU A 56 -4.53 14.63 14.09
N ARG A 57 -3.56 14.02 14.78
CA ARG A 57 -3.48 14.05 16.25
C ARG A 57 -2.69 15.24 16.79
N GLY A 58 -1.82 15.85 16.00
CA GLY A 58 -0.98 16.98 16.42
C GLY A 58 -0.04 16.66 17.60
N ALA A 59 0.32 15.39 17.82
CA ALA A 59 1.14 14.99 18.97
C ALA A 59 2.66 15.17 18.76
N ILE A 60 3.07 15.48 17.52
CA ILE A 60 4.47 15.69 17.12
C ILE A 60 4.47 16.89 16.18
N ASP A 61 5.15 17.97 16.57
CA ASP A 61 5.13 19.25 15.85
C ASP A 61 6.05 19.28 14.62
N ASP A 62 7.15 18.53 14.64
CA ASP A 62 8.09 18.44 13.52
C ASP A 62 7.65 17.41 12.47
N ASP A 63 7.48 17.86 11.22
CA ASP A 63 7.09 16.98 10.10
C ASP A 63 8.13 15.91 9.79
N THR A 64 9.42 16.19 10.06
CA THR A 64 10.51 15.24 9.84
C THR A 64 10.41 14.08 10.83
N GLU A 65 10.23 14.38 12.11
CA GLU A 65 9.96 13.40 13.15
C GLU A 65 8.64 12.63 12.92
N VAL A 66 7.57 13.31 12.48
CA VAL A 66 6.31 12.64 12.10
C VAL A 66 6.55 11.62 10.98
N PHE A 67 7.34 11.98 9.97
CA PHE A 67 7.68 11.07 8.87
C PHE A 67 8.50 9.87 9.36
N ALA A 68 9.51 10.10 10.19
CA ALA A 68 10.35 9.04 10.75
C ALA A 68 9.54 8.08 11.64
N CYS A 69 8.65 8.63 12.48
CA CYS A 69 7.71 7.86 13.29
C CYS A 69 6.74 7.06 12.41
N ALA A 70 6.18 7.65 11.36
CA ALA A 70 5.30 6.95 10.42
C ALA A 70 6.00 5.78 9.72
N CYS A 71 7.27 5.94 9.32
CA CYS A 71 8.07 4.85 8.76
C CYS A 71 8.22 3.68 9.74
N TYR A 72 8.63 3.97 10.97
CA TYR A 72 8.78 2.94 12.01
C TYR A 72 7.45 2.26 12.33
N ALA A 73 6.36 3.03 12.46
CA ALA A 73 5.03 2.52 12.74
C ALA A 73 4.49 1.65 11.60
N ALA A 74 4.66 2.06 10.35
CA ALA A 74 4.26 1.28 9.18
C ALA A 74 5.02 -0.04 9.09
N LYS A 75 6.34 -0.02 9.28
CA LYS A 75 7.16 -1.22 9.27
C LYS A 75 6.71 -2.19 10.36
N THR A 76 6.56 -1.71 11.59
CA THR A 76 6.12 -2.53 12.74
C THR A 76 4.72 -3.11 12.50
N THR A 77 3.79 -2.32 11.96
CA THR A 77 2.42 -2.76 11.66
C THR A 77 2.40 -3.83 10.57
N LEU A 78 3.14 -3.63 9.48
CA LEU A 78 3.21 -4.60 8.39
C LEU A 78 3.92 -5.90 8.78
N THR A 79 4.95 -5.83 9.63
CA THR A 79 5.59 -7.01 10.20
C THR A 79 4.60 -7.81 11.04
N ALA A 80 3.88 -7.16 11.96
CA ALA A 80 2.87 -7.82 12.77
C ALA A 80 1.75 -8.45 11.91
N LEU A 81 1.30 -7.76 10.87
CA LEU A 81 0.32 -8.33 9.92
C LEU A 81 0.86 -9.54 9.15
N GLY A 82 2.14 -9.51 8.78
CA GLY A 82 2.79 -10.63 8.10
C GLY A 82 2.85 -11.89 8.95
N GLU A 83 3.16 -11.73 10.25
CA GLU A 83 3.19 -12.84 11.22
C GLU A 83 1.79 -13.38 11.52
N MET A 84 0.78 -12.50 11.61
CA MET A 84 -0.59 -12.91 11.95
C MET A 84 -1.34 -13.57 10.78
N PHE A 85 -1.03 -13.21 9.53
CA PHE A 85 -1.78 -13.63 8.33
C PHE A 85 -0.89 -14.27 7.25
N GLU A 86 0.01 -15.16 7.66
CA GLU A 86 0.97 -15.81 6.77
C GLU A 86 0.30 -16.54 5.59
N ALA A 87 -0.70 -17.39 5.87
CA ALA A 87 -1.39 -18.15 4.82
C ALA A 87 -2.07 -17.24 3.78
N ALA A 88 -2.75 -16.17 4.23
CA ALA A 88 -3.37 -15.21 3.33
C ALA A 88 -2.32 -14.48 2.47
N ARG A 89 -1.17 -14.13 3.05
CA ARG A 89 -0.05 -13.52 2.34
C ARG A 89 0.53 -14.46 1.28
N SER A 90 0.67 -15.74 1.58
CA SER A 90 1.14 -16.74 0.63
C SER A 90 0.19 -16.89 -0.55
N ILE A 91 -1.13 -16.91 -0.31
CA ILE A 91 -2.15 -16.96 -1.38
C ILE A 91 -2.09 -15.70 -2.24
N MET A 92 -2.01 -14.51 -1.63
CA MET A 92 -1.89 -13.25 -2.38
C MET A 92 -0.63 -13.19 -3.24
N SER A 93 0.51 -13.67 -2.72
CA SER A 93 1.76 -13.76 -3.47
C SER A 93 1.61 -14.67 -4.68
N TRP A 94 1.07 -15.87 -4.48
CA TRP A 94 0.85 -16.85 -5.55
C TRP A 94 -0.08 -16.31 -6.64
N LEU A 95 -1.20 -15.67 -6.27
CA LEU A 95 -2.10 -15.01 -7.22
C LEU A 95 -1.40 -13.88 -8.00
N GLY A 96 -0.54 -13.11 -7.34
CA GLY A 96 0.27 -12.08 -7.97
C GLY A 96 1.27 -12.64 -8.98
N ASP A 97 1.92 -13.76 -8.66
CA ASP A 97 2.84 -14.44 -9.57
C ASP A 97 2.12 -14.99 -10.81
N CYS A 98 0.93 -15.59 -10.63
CA CYS A 98 0.07 -16.00 -11.74
C CYS A 98 -0.31 -14.81 -12.62
N ALA A 99 -0.75 -13.69 -12.02
CA ALA A 99 -1.11 -12.48 -12.76
C ALA A 99 0.06 -11.93 -13.59
N LYS A 100 1.28 -11.97 -13.04
CA LYS A 100 2.49 -11.53 -13.74
C LYS A 100 2.81 -12.39 -14.98
N ILE A 101 2.67 -13.70 -14.86
CA ILE A 101 2.86 -14.63 -15.99
C ILE A 101 1.81 -14.36 -17.08
N ILE A 102 0.54 -14.26 -16.71
CA ILE A 102 -0.57 -13.95 -17.61
C ILE A 102 -0.35 -12.63 -18.35
N ALA A 103 0.06 -11.57 -17.64
CA ALA A 103 0.34 -10.27 -18.22
C ALA A 103 1.54 -10.28 -19.18
N THR A 104 2.55 -11.13 -18.94
CA THR A 104 3.72 -11.29 -19.82
C THR A 104 3.31 -11.84 -21.19
N GLU A 105 2.30 -12.70 -21.23
CA GLU A 105 1.66 -13.21 -22.46
C GLU A 105 0.64 -12.21 -23.07
N ASN A 106 0.60 -10.98 -22.55
CA ASN A 106 -0.34 -9.92 -22.95
C ASN A 106 -1.82 -10.35 -22.87
N GLN A 107 -2.16 -11.23 -21.93
CA GLN A 107 -3.53 -11.64 -21.66
C GLN A 107 -4.07 -10.96 -20.40
N PRO A 108 -5.38 -10.66 -20.34
CA PRO A 108 -5.97 -10.14 -19.11
C PRO A 108 -6.20 -11.28 -18.11
N VAL A 109 -6.05 -10.97 -16.82
CA VAL A 109 -6.48 -11.88 -15.75
C VAL A 109 -8.00 -12.03 -15.82
N ARG A 110 -8.46 -13.27 -15.87
CA ARG A 110 -9.88 -13.62 -15.93
C ARG A 110 -10.18 -14.85 -15.08
N TRP A 111 -11.36 -14.89 -14.48
CA TRP A 111 -11.85 -16.05 -13.74
C TRP A 111 -13.38 -16.10 -13.81
N THR A 112 -13.96 -17.24 -13.46
CA THR A 112 -15.40 -17.38 -13.29
C THR A 112 -15.71 -17.45 -11.81
N THR A 113 -16.65 -16.63 -11.34
CA THR A 113 -17.09 -16.67 -9.93
C THR A 113 -17.83 -17.98 -9.62
N PRO A 114 -17.98 -18.36 -8.34
CA PRO A 114 -18.78 -19.54 -7.96
C PRO A 114 -20.24 -19.49 -8.44
N LEU A 115 -20.76 -18.29 -8.73
CA LEU A 115 -22.10 -18.06 -9.29
C LEU A 115 -22.14 -18.14 -10.83
N GLY A 116 -21.04 -18.50 -11.48
CA GLY A 116 -20.96 -18.62 -12.94
C GLY A 116 -20.70 -17.31 -13.69
N LEU A 117 -20.58 -16.17 -13.00
CA LEU A 117 -20.29 -14.88 -13.66
C LEU A 117 -18.81 -14.84 -14.10
N PRO A 118 -18.51 -14.66 -15.41
CA PRO A 118 -17.16 -14.42 -15.88
C PRO A 118 -16.70 -13.00 -15.52
N VAL A 119 -15.49 -12.89 -14.97
CA VAL A 119 -14.85 -11.62 -14.60
C VAL A 119 -13.54 -11.49 -15.37
N VAL A 120 -13.31 -10.30 -15.94
CA VAL A 120 -12.09 -9.96 -16.68
C VAL A 120 -11.56 -8.65 -16.12
N GLN A 121 -10.27 -8.60 -15.78
CA GLN A 121 -9.62 -7.37 -15.34
C GLN A 121 -9.27 -6.47 -16.54
N PRO A 122 -9.83 -5.25 -16.65
CA PRO A 122 -9.62 -4.36 -17.78
C PRO A 122 -8.37 -3.48 -17.62
N TYR A 123 -7.29 -4.01 -17.03
CA TYR A 123 -6.07 -3.24 -16.79
C TYR A 123 -5.19 -3.20 -18.04
N ARG A 124 -5.36 -2.14 -18.84
CA ARG A 124 -4.59 -1.89 -20.07
C ARG A 124 -3.76 -0.62 -19.95
N LYS A 125 -2.65 -0.56 -20.66
CA LYS A 125 -1.81 0.64 -20.74
C LYS A 125 -2.56 1.72 -21.52
N LEU A 126 -2.64 2.92 -20.95
CA LEU A 126 -3.20 4.08 -21.62
C LEU A 126 -2.18 4.68 -22.58
N GLY A 127 -2.54 4.75 -23.86
CA GLY A 127 -1.83 5.47 -24.91
C GLY A 127 -2.34 6.90 -25.01
N ARG A 128 -1.47 7.81 -25.44
CA ARG A 128 -1.86 9.18 -25.79
C ARG A 128 -2.16 9.25 -27.28
N HIS A 129 -3.28 9.85 -27.63
CA HIS A 129 -3.69 10.06 -29.02
C HIS A 129 -3.96 11.53 -29.26
N MET A 130 -3.24 12.13 -30.22
CA MET A 130 -3.40 13.54 -30.57
C MET A 130 -4.39 13.66 -31.73
N ILE A 131 -5.52 14.33 -31.48
CA ILE A 131 -6.55 14.60 -32.48
C ILE A 131 -6.48 16.06 -32.89
N LYS A 132 -6.16 16.32 -34.15
CA LYS A 132 -6.24 17.66 -34.71
C LYS A 132 -7.71 18.02 -34.94
N THR A 133 -8.15 19.13 -34.37
CA THR A 133 -9.46 19.73 -34.63
C THR A 133 -9.26 21.09 -35.32
N SER A 134 -10.33 21.72 -35.78
CA SER A 134 -10.27 23.05 -36.41
C SER A 134 -9.75 24.15 -35.47
N LEU A 135 -9.84 23.96 -34.14
CA LEU A 135 -9.40 24.94 -33.15
C LEU A 135 -8.01 24.62 -32.58
N GLN A 136 -7.72 23.35 -32.29
CA GLN A 136 -6.48 22.93 -31.63
C GLN A 136 -6.22 21.42 -31.75
N VAL A 137 -5.05 20.99 -31.29
CA VAL A 137 -4.72 19.57 -31.15
C VAL A 137 -5.07 19.11 -29.74
N LEU A 138 -6.06 18.22 -29.62
CA LEU A 138 -6.46 17.63 -28.34
C LEU A 138 -5.65 16.37 -28.08
N THR A 139 -5.09 16.23 -26.87
CA THR A 139 -4.45 14.98 -26.43
C THR A 139 -5.47 14.17 -25.63
N LEU A 140 -5.97 13.09 -26.22
CA LEU A 140 -6.87 12.15 -25.56
C LEU A 140 -6.09 10.95 -25.02
N GLN A 141 -6.60 10.33 -23.95
CA GLN A 141 -6.14 9.03 -23.49
C GLN A 141 -7.03 7.95 -24.12
N ARG A 142 -6.40 6.93 -24.70
CA ARG A 142 -7.07 5.75 -25.25
C ARG A 142 -6.37 4.50 -24.75
N GLU A 143 -7.13 3.49 -24.33
CA GLU A 143 -6.55 2.19 -23.98
C GLU A 143 -5.83 1.57 -25.17
N THR A 144 -4.64 1.04 -24.93
CA THR A 144 -3.89 0.24 -25.90
C THR A 144 -4.24 -1.24 -25.74
N ASP A 145 -3.83 -2.08 -26.68
CA ASP A 145 -3.96 -3.55 -26.55
C ASP A 145 -2.91 -4.17 -25.62
N LYS A 146 -2.04 -3.36 -25.01
CA LYS A 146 -1.05 -3.84 -24.05
C LYS A 146 -1.67 -3.93 -22.66
N VAL A 147 -1.67 -5.13 -22.09
CA VAL A 147 -2.02 -5.36 -20.68
C VAL A 147 -0.94 -4.73 -19.78
N LEU A 148 -1.35 -4.28 -18.61
CA LEU A 148 -0.48 -3.63 -17.62
C LEU A 148 0.50 -4.60 -16.96
#